data_AF-A0A9D1ITX9-F1
#
_entry.id   AF-A0A9D1ITX9-F1
#
_cell.length_a   1.000
_cell.length_b   1.000
_cell.length_c   1.000
_cell.angle_alpha   90.00
_cell.angle_beta   90.00
_cell.angle_gamma   90.00
#
_symmetry.space_group_name_H-M   'P 1'
#
loop_
_entity.id
_entity.type
_entity.pdbx_description
1 polymer ?
#
loop_
_entity_poly.entity_id
_entity_poly.type
_entity_poly.pdbx_seq_one_letter_code
_entity_poly.pdbx_strand_id
1 'polypeptide(L)'
;QTLCVYSLGNFVSGQHRLDTMLGGMLWCELVFTPGEEGFAFENAGIMPVVTYFEGNGRAFDIIPLSDYTPEMAEKHGIANYDAPATVEALTELATRVLGEHVLTAEDIL
;
A
#
# COMPACT_ATOMS: atom_id res chain seq x y z
N GLN A 1 22.94 -8.62 8.72
CA GLN A 1 21.48 -8.73 8.53
C GLN A 1 21.17 -8.55 7.05
N THR A 2 20.03 -9.03 6.58
CA THR A 2 19.57 -8.85 5.20
C THR A 2 18.08 -8.53 5.25
N LEU A 3 17.68 -7.41 4.65
CA LEU A 3 16.27 -7.08 4.44
C LEU A 3 15.77 -7.84 3.21
N CYS A 4 14.74 -8.66 3.39
CA CYS A 4 14.13 -9.45 2.32
C CYS A 4 12.66 -9.04 2.17
N VAL A 5 12.27 -8.62 0.97
CA VAL A 5 10.90 -8.22 0.65
C VAL A 5 10.47 -8.93 -0.63
N TYR A 6 9.29 -9.54 -0.60
CA TYR A 6 8.72 -10.25 -1.74
C TYR A 6 7.45 -9.55 -2.18
N SER A 7 7.41 -9.08 -3.43
CA SER A 7 6.19 -8.62 -4.07
C SER A 7 5.71 -9.69 -5.06
N LEU A 8 4.51 -10.20 -4.83
CA LEU A 8 3.85 -11.17 -5.72
C LEU A 8 2.82 -10.49 -6.64
N GLY A 9 2.68 -9.17 -6.55
CA GLY A 9 1.63 -8.39 -7.20
C GLY A 9 2.18 -7.35 -8.18
N ASN A 10 1.26 -6.61 -8.79
CA ASN A 10 1.57 -5.49 -9.67
C ASN A 10 1.49 -4.17 -8.90
N PHE A 11 2.23 -3.15 -9.34
CA PHE A 11 2.11 -1.81 -8.78
C PHE A 11 0.76 -1.16 -9.11
N VAL A 12 0.26 -1.37 -10.35
CA VAL A 12 -1.11 -1.03 -10.79
C VAL A 12 -1.77 -2.33 -11.24
N SER A 13 -3.00 -2.60 -10.80
CA SER A 13 -3.72 -3.83 -11.15
C SER A 13 -5.10 -3.56 -11.78
N GLY A 14 -5.51 -4.42 -12.72
CA GLY A 14 -6.87 -4.48 -13.24
C GLY A 14 -7.62 -5.71 -12.71
N GLN A 15 -7.29 -6.15 -11.49
CA GLN A 15 -7.89 -7.34 -10.89
C GLN A 15 -9.29 -7.02 -10.34
N HIS A 16 -10.13 -8.05 -10.22
CA HIS A 16 -11.55 -7.91 -9.89
C HIS A 16 -11.90 -8.52 -8.51
N ARG A 17 -10.99 -8.43 -7.54
CA ARG A 17 -11.24 -8.84 -6.15
C ARG A 17 -10.87 -7.72 -5.18
N LEU A 18 -11.65 -7.53 -4.12
CA LEU A 18 -11.39 -6.50 -3.13
C LEU A 18 -9.98 -6.60 -2.52
N ASP A 19 -9.56 -7.82 -2.16
CA ASP A 19 -8.26 -8.07 -1.53
C ASP A 19 -7.05 -7.78 -2.44
N THR A 20 -7.29 -7.57 -3.73
CA THR A 20 -6.26 -7.22 -4.72
C THR A 20 -6.13 -5.72 -4.98
N MET A 21 -7.00 -4.90 -4.38
CA MET A 21 -6.93 -3.44 -4.49
C MET A 21 -5.92 -2.85 -3.51
N LEU A 22 -5.65 -3.54 -2.40
CA LEU A 22 -4.59 -3.15 -1.47
C LEU A 22 -3.23 -3.58 -2.01
N GLY A 23 -2.36 -2.61 -2.24
CA GLY A 23 -0.93 -2.79 -2.49
C GLY A 23 -0.08 -2.25 -1.35
N GLY A 24 1.23 -2.26 -1.54
CA GLY A 24 2.17 -1.68 -0.59
C GLY A 24 3.39 -1.09 -1.31
N MET A 25 3.85 0.06 -0.82
CA MET A 25 5.11 0.66 -1.23
C MET A 25 6.15 0.45 -0.13
N LEU A 26 7.25 -0.24 -0.46
CA LEU A 26 8.35 -0.45 0.48
C LEU A 26 9.06 0.88 0.76
N TRP A 27 9.32 1.14 2.03
CA TRP A 27 10.23 2.17 2.51
C TRP A 27 11.33 1.55 3.37
N CYS A 28 12.54 2.06 3.24
CA CYS A 28 13.65 1.74 4.12
C CYS A 28 14.73 2.82 4.01
N GLU A 29 15.42 3.08 5.10
CA GLU A 29 16.53 4.01 5.15
C GLU A 29 17.85 3.24 5.12
N LEU A 30 18.80 3.73 4.33
CA LEU A 30 20.18 3.24 4.34
C LEU A 30 21.03 4.23 5.11
N VAL A 31 21.49 3.83 6.28
CA VAL A 31 22.28 4.67 7.20
C VAL A 31 23.76 4.35 7.06
N PHE A 32 24.55 5.38 6.81
CA PHE A 32 26.01 5.30 6.66
C PHE A 32 26.70 5.99 7.83
N THR A 33 27.47 5.24 8.61
CA THR A 33 28.25 5.79 9.75
C THR A 33 29.65 6.20 9.29
N PRO A 34 30.07 7.47 9.50
CA PRO A 34 31.40 7.91 9.10
C PRO A 34 32.51 7.08 9.76
N GLY A 35 33.41 6.53 8.94
CA GLY A 35 34.53 5.71 9.40
C GLY A 35 34.22 4.23 9.56
N GLU A 36 32.98 3.80 9.33
CA GLU A 36 32.59 2.39 9.26
C GLU A 36 32.46 1.93 7.80
N GLU A 37 32.78 0.66 7.54
CA GLU A 37 32.56 0.06 6.22
C GLU A 37 31.14 -0.50 6.13
N GLY A 38 30.39 -0.09 5.09
CA GLY A 38 29.05 -0.59 4.80
C GLY A 38 27.94 0.38 5.18
N PHE A 39 26.73 -0.16 5.36
CA PHE A 39 25.53 0.57 5.76
C PHE A 39 24.61 -0.31 6.60
N ALA A 40 23.71 0.31 7.36
CA ALA A 40 22.63 -0.35 8.07
C ALA A 40 21.28 -0.03 7.43
N PHE A 41 20.31 -0.92 7.59
CA PHE A 41 18.91 -0.63 7.27
C PHE A 41 18.20 -0.12 8.52
N GLU A 42 17.51 1.00 8.41
CA GLU A 42 16.64 1.54 9.47
C GLU A 42 15.24 1.82 8.90
N ASN A 43 14.26 1.95 9.80
CA ASN A 43 12.88 2.35 9.49
C ASN A 43 12.26 1.62 8.29
N ALA A 44 12.52 0.31 8.19
CA ALA A 44 12.02 -0.51 7.09
C ALA A 44 10.57 -0.93 7.34
N GLY A 45 9.70 -0.65 6.36
CA GLY A 45 8.28 -0.99 6.43
C GLY A 45 7.56 -0.75 5.11
N ILE A 46 6.24 -0.83 5.13
CA ILE A 46 5.40 -0.80 3.93
C ILE A 46 4.31 0.23 4.14
N MET A 47 4.28 1.25 3.28
CA MET A 47 3.15 2.17 3.19
C MET A 47 2.02 1.51 2.39
N PRO A 48 0.84 1.27 2.98
CA PRO A 48 -0.27 0.70 2.26
C PRO A 48 -0.77 1.67 1.19
N VAL A 49 -1.03 1.17 -0.01
CA VAL A 49 -1.58 1.93 -1.14
C VAL A 49 -2.80 1.22 -1.70
N VAL A 50 -3.65 1.97 -2.39
CA VAL A 50 -4.88 1.48 -3.02
C VAL A 50 -4.76 1.67 -4.52
N THR A 51 -4.93 0.59 -5.28
CA THR A 51 -5.18 0.68 -6.72
C THR A 51 -6.60 1.18 -6.95
N TYR A 52 -6.74 2.46 -7.26
CA TYR A 52 -8.03 3.09 -7.50
C TYR A 52 -8.38 3.05 -8.99
N PHE A 53 -9.66 2.82 -9.29
CA PHE A 53 -10.28 3.08 -10.58
C PHE A 53 -11.78 3.31 -10.39
N GLU A 54 -12.40 4.10 -11.26
CA GLU A 54 -13.84 4.38 -11.20
C GLU A 54 -14.68 3.29 -11.89
N GLY A 55 -15.98 3.23 -11.61
CA GLY A 55 -16.91 2.23 -12.15
C GLY A 55 -16.94 2.06 -13.67
N ASN A 56 -16.43 3.01 -14.45
CA ASN A 56 -16.27 2.93 -15.90
C ASN A 56 -14.93 2.30 -16.36
N GLY A 57 -14.10 1.82 -15.43
CA GLY A 57 -12.78 1.26 -15.71
C GLY A 57 -11.74 2.31 -16.14
N ARG A 58 -11.85 3.56 -15.66
CA ARG A 58 -10.93 4.67 -15.95
C ARG A 58 -10.41 5.29 -14.65
N ALA A 59 -9.58 6.33 -14.80
CA ALA A 59 -8.97 7.06 -13.69
C ALA A 59 -8.14 6.15 -12.76
N PHE A 60 -7.31 5.30 -13.38
CA PHE A 60 -6.38 4.47 -12.63
C PHE A 60 -5.37 5.35 -11.91
N ASP A 61 -5.27 5.16 -10.60
CA ASP A 61 -4.30 5.85 -9.76
C ASP A 61 -3.87 4.96 -8.59
N ILE A 62 -2.73 5.27 -8.00
CA ILE A 62 -2.23 4.63 -6.79
C ILE A 62 -2.28 5.65 -5.66
N ILE A 63 -3.20 5.43 -4.74
CA ILE A 63 -3.51 6.38 -3.66
C ILE A 63 -2.97 5.80 -2.35
N PRO A 64 -2.16 6.53 -1.56
CA PRO A 64 -1.84 6.12 -0.20
C PRO A 64 -3.13 5.81 0.58
N LEU A 65 -3.18 4.72 1.34
CA LEU A 65 -4.40 4.37 2.08
C LEU A 65 -4.79 5.46 3.09
N SER A 66 -3.82 6.24 3.60
CA SER A 66 -4.05 7.42 4.44
C SER A 66 -4.85 8.51 3.75
N ASP A 67 -4.74 8.61 2.43
CA ASP A 67 -5.36 9.66 1.61
C ASP A 67 -6.64 9.15 0.92
N TYR A 68 -6.95 7.86 1.10
CA TYR A 68 -8.10 7.22 0.50
C TYR A 68 -9.38 7.54 1.28
N THR A 69 -10.34 8.19 0.63
CA THR A 69 -11.53 8.74 1.31
C THR A 69 -12.78 7.89 1.09
N PRO A 70 -13.81 8.02 1.96
CA PRO A 70 -15.11 7.39 1.73
C PRO A 70 -15.75 7.76 0.37
N GLU A 71 -15.59 9.00 -0.10
CA GLU A 71 -16.09 9.44 -1.40
C GLU A 71 -15.37 8.75 -2.57
N MET A 72 -14.09 8.41 -2.40
CA MET A 72 -13.37 7.57 -3.37
C MET A 72 -13.91 6.13 -3.31
N ALA A 73 -14.16 5.57 -2.13
CA ALA A 73 -14.76 4.25 -1.97
C ALA A 73 -16.10 4.10 -2.67
N GLU A 74 -16.97 5.12 -2.60
CA GLU A 74 -18.26 5.13 -3.29
C GLU A 74 -18.12 5.10 -4.82
N LYS A 75 -17.09 5.74 -5.36
CA LYS A 75 -16.84 5.80 -6.81
C LYS A 75 -16.03 4.61 -7.33
N HIS A 76 -15.35 3.89 -6.45
CA HIS A 76 -14.43 2.84 -6.83
C HIS A 76 -15.17 1.69 -7.54
N GLY A 77 -14.74 1.40 -8.77
CA GLY A 77 -15.37 0.41 -9.62
C GLY A 77 -15.26 -1.03 -9.16
N ILE A 78 -14.48 -1.34 -8.12
CA ILE A 78 -14.36 -2.72 -7.60
C ILE A 78 -15.69 -3.25 -7.05
N ALA A 79 -16.57 -2.37 -6.56
CA ALA A 79 -17.91 -2.73 -6.10
C ALA A 79 -18.79 -3.33 -7.22
N ASN A 80 -18.44 -3.11 -8.50
CA ASN A 80 -19.13 -3.72 -9.64
C ASN A 80 -18.78 -5.21 -9.82
N TYR A 81 -17.71 -5.68 -9.18
CA TYR A 81 -17.16 -7.03 -9.39
C TYR A 81 -17.17 -7.88 -8.12
N ASP A 82 -16.97 -7.28 -6.95
CA ASP A 82 -16.86 -7.99 -5.67
C ASP A 82 -17.56 -7.20 -4.56
N ALA A 83 -16.82 -6.65 -3.60
CA ALA A 83 -17.34 -5.83 -2.52
C ALA A 83 -16.78 -4.40 -2.58
N PRO A 84 -17.47 -3.40 -1.99
CA PRO A 84 -16.94 -2.05 -1.89
C PRO A 84 -15.61 -2.02 -1.14
N ALA A 85 -14.62 -1.33 -1.71
CA ALA A 85 -13.36 -1.07 -1.04
C ALA A 85 -13.53 0.09 -0.05
N THR A 86 -14.25 -0.15 1.05
CA THR A 86 -14.37 0.85 2.11
C THR A 86 -13.01 1.10 2.76
N VAL A 87 -12.82 2.31 3.29
CA VAL A 87 -11.62 2.66 4.07
C VAL A 87 -11.40 1.63 5.18
N GLU A 88 -12.45 1.30 5.93
CA GLU A 88 -12.40 0.30 7.01
C GLU A 88 -11.94 -1.08 6.52
N ALA A 89 -12.52 -1.60 5.43
CA ALA A 89 -12.15 -2.92 4.91
C ALA A 89 -10.68 -2.98 4.44
N LEU A 90 -10.20 -1.91 3.81
CA LEU A 90 -8.80 -1.81 3.37
C LEU A 90 -7.84 -1.64 4.55
N THR A 91 -8.22 -0.87 5.58
CA THR A 91 -7.43 -0.70 6.81
C THR A 91 -7.34 -2.00 7.61
N GLU A 92 -8.44 -2.74 7.75
CA GLU A 92 -8.45 -4.07 8.37
C GLU A 92 -7.57 -5.05 7.59
N LEU A 93 -7.68 -5.03 6.25
CA LEU A 93 -6.86 -5.86 5.38
C LEU A 93 -5.37 -5.52 5.55
N ALA A 94 -5.00 -4.25 5.52
CA ALA A 94 -3.63 -3.79 5.72
C ALA A 94 -3.08 -4.23 7.07
N THR A 95 -3.85 -4.04 8.14
CA THR A 95 -3.49 -4.49 9.50
C THR A 95 -3.27 -6.00 9.53
N ARG A 96 -4.15 -6.77 8.88
CA ARG A 96 -4.07 -8.23 8.86
C ARG A 96 -2.87 -8.77 8.08
N VAL A 97 -2.50 -8.15 6.96
CA VAL A 97 -1.48 -8.69 6.04
C VAL A 97 -0.10 -8.07 6.22
N LEU A 98 -0.02 -6.80 6.63
CA LEU A 98 1.24 -6.08 6.86
C LEU A 98 1.61 -6.00 8.35
N GLY A 99 0.62 -6.03 9.24
CA GLY A 99 0.84 -6.09 10.69
C GLY A 99 1.69 -4.93 11.20
N GLU A 100 2.75 -5.27 11.95
CA GLU A 100 3.69 -4.30 12.53
C GLU A 100 4.57 -3.57 11.50
N HIS A 101 4.52 -3.96 10.23
CA HIS A 101 5.31 -3.34 9.16
C HIS A 101 4.59 -2.18 8.46
N VAL A 102 3.37 -1.83 8.88
CA VAL A 102 2.66 -0.68 8.29
C VAL A 102 3.40 0.61 8.63
N LEU A 103 3.65 1.41 7.60
CA LEU A 103 4.08 2.80 7.71
C LEU A 103 2.98 3.74 7.20
N THR A 104 2.88 4.90 7.82
CA THR A 104 2.05 6.01 7.35
C THR A 104 2.89 6.96 6.48
N ALA A 105 2.23 7.85 5.74
CA ALA A 105 2.94 8.90 5.02
C ALA A 105 3.75 9.81 5.97
N GLU A 106 3.30 10.01 7.21
CA GLU A 106 4.00 10.78 8.24
C GLU A 106 5.27 10.08 8.77
N ASP A 107 5.32 8.74 8.70
CA ASP A 107 6.53 7.99 9.09
C ASP A 107 7.65 8.09 8.04
N ILE A 108 7.35 8.62 6.85
CA ILE A 108 8.21 8.63 5.66
C ILE A 108 8.68 10.05 5.28
N LEU A 109 7.87 11.08 5.57
CA LEU A 109 8.07 12.48 5.14
C LEU A 109 8.47 13.40 6.30
#